data_AF-A0A951BLS0-F1
#
_entry.id   AF-A0A951BLS0-F1
#
_cell.length_a   1.000
_cell.length_b   1.000
_cell.length_c   1.000
_cell.angle_alpha   90.00
_cell.angle_beta   90.00
_cell.angle_gamma   90.00
#
_symmetry.space_group_name_H-M   'P 1'
#
loop_
_entity.id
_entity.type
_entity.pdbx_description
1 polymer ?
#
loop_
_entity_poly.entity_id
_entity_poly.type
_entity_poly.pdbx_seq_one_letter_code
_entity_poly.pdbx_strand_id
1 'polypeptide(L)'
;MRDLLLQLALAAVPAVLAITLHEAAHGYAALALGDDTARRMGRLSLNPLRHVDRVGTVLLPGALLLLQLLTIGRVAFMFGWAKPVPVAAWRFRDPRRGMMVVAAAGPAMNFLLAWLGALALHGLGLLPAGAADIAETLIFYFILTNLVLGLFNLLPIPPMDGGRIMVGLLPARAAARWARLEPAGIAIVLLGVFVLPQLLRQLGVAFDPVGATLGRVLPRAIDLVLQLAGYHEHV
;
A
#
# COMPACT_ATOMS: atom_id res chain seq x y z
N MET A 1 -23.41 -8.78 13.91
CA MET A 1 -23.35 -7.39 13.40
C MET A 1 -22.40 -6.51 14.20
N ARG A 2 -22.46 -6.50 15.55
CA ARG A 2 -21.50 -5.80 16.42
C ARG A 2 -20.03 -6.22 16.17
N ASP A 3 -19.79 -7.52 16.03
CA ASP A 3 -18.42 -8.04 15.84
C ASP A 3 -17.84 -7.69 14.46
N LEU A 4 -18.69 -7.63 13.43
CA LEU A 4 -18.29 -7.18 12.09
C LEU A 4 -17.90 -5.70 12.09
N LEU A 5 -18.70 -4.83 12.73
CA LEU A 5 -18.38 -3.41 12.82
C LEU A 5 -17.07 -3.17 13.57
N LEU A 6 -16.82 -3.93 14.64
CA LEU A 6 -15.57 -3.86 15.38
C LEU A 6 -14.39 -4.31 14.52
N GLN A 7 -14.48 -5.45 13.83
CA GLN A 7 -13.42 -5.93 12.93
C GLN A 7 -13.14 -4.94 11.79
N LEU A 8 -14.18 -4.37 11.18
CA LEU A 8 -14.02 -3.35 10.15
C LEU A 8 -13.34 -2.09 10.70
N ALA A 9 -13.69 -1.65 11.90
CA ALA A 9 -13.03 -0.50 12.53
C ALA A 9 -11.55 -0.78 12.84
N LEU A 10 -11.25 -1.97 13.39
CA LEU A 10 -9.88 -2.41 13.71
C LEU A 10 -9.01 -2.59 12.46
N ALA A 11 -9.60 -2.86 11.29
CA ALA A 11 -8.87 -2.88 10.02
C ALA A 11 -8.77 -1.50 9.34
N ALA A 12 -9.85 -0.69 9.40
CA ALA A 12 -9.92 0.59 8.72
C ALA A 12 -8.99 1.65 9.32
N VAL A 13 -8.89 1.72 10.66
CA VAL A 13 -8.04 2.70 11.34
C VAL A 13 -6.56 2.52 10.94
N PRO A 14 -5.98 1.31 11.02
CA PRO A 14 -4.65 1.06 10.49
C PRO A 14 -4.48 1.37 9.00
N ALA A 15 -5.45 1.02 8.15
CA ALA A 15 -5.42 1.31 6.71
C ALA A 15 -5.31 2.80 6.42
N VAL A 16 -6.12 3.62 7.09
CA VAL A 16 -6.11 5.07 6.93
C VAL A 16 -4.77 5.67 7.37
N LEU A 17 -4.23 5.21 8.49
CA LEU A 17 -2.91 5.66 8.97
C LEU A 17 -1.78 5.24 8.04
N ALA A 18 -1.77 3.98 7.58
CA ALA A 18 -0.75 3.44 6.69
C ALA A 18 -0.68 4.22 5.37
N ILE A 19 -1.84 4.48 4.74
CA ILE A 19 -1.92 5.28 3.51
C ILE A 19 -1.46 6.72 3.74
N THR A 20 -1.91 7.33 4.84
CA THR A 20 -1.58 8.73 5.13
C THR A 20 -0.08 8.94 5.35
N LEU A 21 0.56 8.05 6.11
CA LEU A 21 1.98 8.12 6.38
C LEU A 21 2.82 7.74 5.17
N HIS A 22 2.35 6.80 4.34
CA HIS A 22 2.95 6.47 3.04
C HIS A 22 2.99 7.70 2.11
N GLU A 23 1.86 8.36 1.90
CA GLU A 23 1.78 9.57 1.08
C GLU A 23 2.58 10.74 1.67
N ALA A 24 2.53 10.90 2.99
CA ALA A 24 3.37 11.89 3.67
C ALA A 24 4.85 11.62 3.42
N ALA A 25 5.30 10.36 3.46
CA ALA A 25 6.70 10.00 3.21
C ALA A 25 7.17 10.38 1.80
N HIS A 26 6.34 10.19 0.77
CA HIS A 26 6.63 10.71 -0.58
C HIS A 26 6.84 12.22 -0.56
N GLY A 27 5.92 12.96 0.08
CA GLY A 27 6.00 14.41 0.16
C GLY A 27 7.24 14.91 0.92
N TYR A 28 7.56 14.30 2.05
CA TYR A 28 8.75 14.65 2.83
C TYR A 28 10.05 14.30 2.09
N ALA A 29 10.09 13.18 1.37
CA ALA A 29 11.22 12.82 0.53
C ALA A 29 11.38 13.83 -0.63
N ALA A 30 10.29 14.23 -1.29
CA ALA A 30 10.33 15.24 -2.34
C ALA A 30 10.86 16.57 -1.81
N LEU A 31 10.38 17.01 -0.63
CA LEU A 31 10.86 18.21 0.03
C LEU A 31 12.35 18.13 0.37
N ALA A 32 12.82 17.01 0.92
CA ALA A 32 14.23 16.79 1.25
C ALA A 32 15.13 16.84 0.01
N LEU A 33 14.62 16.47 -1.16
CA LEU A 33 15.32 16.54 -2.44
C LEU A 33 15.19 17.91 -3.15
N GLY A 34 14.50 18.88 -2.53
CA GLY A 34 14.37 20.25 -3.03
C GLY A 34 13.04 20.58 -3.73
N ASP A 35 12.08 19.65 -3.77
CA ASP A 35 10.74 19.89 -4.26
C ASP A 35 9.75 20.21 -3.13
N ASP A 36 9.49 21.50 -2.94
CA ASP A 36 8.52 21.99 -1.96
C ASP A 36 7.09 22.17 -2.52
N THR A 37 6.77 21.62 -3.69
CA THR A 37 5.45 21.75 -4.33
C THR A 37 4.33 21.26 -3.42
N ALA A 38 4.48 20.06 -2.84
CA ALA A 38 3.53 19.52 -1.87
C ALA A 38 3.34 20.43 -0.65
N ARG A 39 4.43 21.05 -0.16
CA ARG A 39 4.40 21.96 0.98
C ARG A 39 3.59 23.21 0.66
N ARG A 40 3.88 23.85 -0.47
CA ARG A 40 3.18 25.08 -0.92
C ARG A 40 1.70 24.85 -1.17
N MET A 41 1.33 23.66 -1.64
CA MET A 41 -0.07 23.27 -1.86
C MET A 41 -0.79 22.79 -0.57
N GLY A 42 -0.12 22.84 0.59
CA GLY A 42 -0.68 22.35 1.85
C GLY A 42 -0.96 20.84 1.86
N ARG A 43 -0.25 20.07 1.03
CA ARG A 43 -0.40 18.61 0.88
C ARG A 43 0.55 17.80 1.76
N LEU A 44 1.55 18.42 2.39
CA LEU A 44 2.31 17.82 3.50
C LEU A 44 1.47 17.85 4.78
N SER A 45 0.54 16.90 4.90
CA SER A 45 -0.34 16.81 6.05
C SER A 45 -0.50 15.36 6.50
N LEU A 46 -0.51 15.17 7.82
CA LEU A 46 -0.85 13.89 8.45
C LEU A 46 -2.37 13.74 8.65
N ASN A 47 -3.16 14.69 8.16
CA ASN A 47 -4.61 14.56 8.19
C ASN A 47 -5.07 13.63 7.04
N PRO A 48 -5.64 12.45 7.35
CA PRO A 48 -6.05 11.47 6.34
C PRO A 48 -7.06 12.02 5.34
N LEU A 49 -7.91 12.97 5.77
CA LEU A 49 -8.93 13.58 4.91
C LEU A 49 -8.32 14.36 3.74
N ARG A 50 -7.05 14.80 3.84
CA ARG A 50 -6.37 15.48 2.74
C ARG A 50 -5.86 14.55 1.64
N HIS A 51 -5.84 13.24 1.90
CA HIS A 51 -5.39 12.19 0.98
C HIS A 51 -6.55 11.39 0.39
N VAL A 52 -7.80 11.72 0.74
CA VAL A 52 -8.98 11.06 0.16
C VAL A 52 -9.17 11.50 -1.29
N ASP A 53 -9.24 10.53 -2.20
CA ASP A 53 -9.73 10.73 -3.56
C ASP A 53 -11.20 10.30 -3.65
N ARG A 54 -12.07 11.18 -4.17
CA ARG A 54 -13.51 10.89 -4.25
C ARG A 54 -13.80 9.68 -5.14
N VAL A 55 -13.02 9.50 -6.20
CA VAL A 55 -13.17 8.36 -7.12
C VAL A 55 -12.42 7.17 -6.58
N GLY A 56 -11.12 7.32 -6.31
CA GLY A 56 -10.22 6.23 -5.94
C GLY A 56 -10.45 5.65 -4.56
N THR A 57 -10.80 6.47 -3.56
CA THR A 57 -10.96 6.03 -2.17
C THR A 57 -12.41 5.69 -1.82
N VAL A 58 -13.40 6.31 -2.47
CA VAL A 58 -14.82 6.16 -2.12
C VAL A 58 -15.61 5.46 -3.23
N LEU A 59 -15.69 6.07 -4.41
CA LEU A 59 -16.57 5.59 -5.48
C LEU A 59 -16.15 4.21 -6.01
N LEU A 60 -14.87 4.00 -6.29
CA LEU A 60 -14.38 2.77 -6.90
C LEU A 60 -14.46 1.58 -5.93
N PRO A 61 -13.92 1.64 -4.69
CA PRO A 61 -14.12 0.56 -3.72
C PRO A 61 -15.60 0.27 -3.45
N GLY A 62 -16.45 1.31 -3.36
CA GLY A 62 -17.89 1.16 -3.15
C GLY A 62 -18.60 0.50 -4.33
N ALA A 63 -18.30 0.90 -5.56
CA ALA A 63 -18.85 0.28 -6.77
C ALA A 63 -18.37 -1.17 -6.92
N LEU A 64 -17.09 -1.46 -6.65
CA LEU A 64 -16.55 -2.82 -6.65
C LEU A 64 -17.22 -3.70 -5.61
N LEU A 65 -17.44 -3.18 -4.39
CA LEU A 65 -18.15 -3.87 -3.32
C LEU A 65 -19.58 -4.22 -3.77
N LEU A 66 -20.35 -3.23 -4.22
CA LEU A 66 -21.74 -3.42 -4.64
C LEU A 66 -21.84 -4.39 -5.82
N LEU A 67 -21.04 -4.19 -6.87
CA LEU A 67 -21.07 -5.03 -8.06
C LEU A 67 -20.74 -6.49 -7.72
N GLN A 68 -19.71 -6.75 -6.90
CA GLN A 68 -19.32 -8.11 -6.52
C GLN A 68 -20.35 -8.79 -5.62
N LEU A 69 -20.96 -8.06 -4.69
CA LEU A 69 -22.06 -8.58 -3.88
C LEU A 69 -23.29 -8.91 -4.74
N LEU A 70 -23.62 -8.08 -5.74
CA LEU A 70 -24.76 -8.31 -6.62
C LEU A 70 -24.53 -9.42 -7.66
N THR A 71 -23.29 -9.64 -8.09
CA THR A 71 -22.97 -10.60 -9.18
C THR A 71 -22.44 -11.95 -8.66
N ILE A 72 -21.58 -11.93 -7.65
CA ILE A 72 -20.87 -13.14 -7.14
C ILE A 72 -21.33 -13.48 -5.72
N GLY A 73 -22.08 -12.60 -5.04
CA GLY A 73 -22.56 -12.81 -3.66
C GLY A 73 -21.48 -12.69 -2.59
N ARG A 74 -20.25 -12.30 -2.97
CA ARG A 74 -19.11 -12.14 -2.05
C ARG A 74 -18.10 -11.12 -2.60
N VAL A 75 -17.33 -10.52 -1.71
CA VAL A 75 -16.19 -9.66 -2.10
C VAL A 75 -14.99 -10.55 -2.40
N ALA A 76 -14.58 -10.61 -3.67
CA ALA A 76 -13.41 -11.36 -4.09
C ALA A 76 -12.14 -10.50 -4.04
N PHE A 77 -12.26 -9.20 -4.32
CA PHE A 77 -11.17 -8.25 -4.25
C PHE A 77 -11.67 -6.84 -3.98
N MET A 78 -10.77 -5.97 -3.51
CA MET A 78 -11.01 -4.54 -3.40
C MET A 78 -9.80 -3.78 -3.93
N PHE A 79 -10.06 -2.69 -4.65
CA PHE A 79 -9.02 -1.82 -5.16
C PHE A 79 -9.46 -0.37 -5.05
N GLY A 80 -8.53 0.48 -4.66
CA GLY A 80 -8.71 1.92 -4.55
C GLY A 80 -7.36 2.60 -4.47
N TRP A 81 -7.34 3.91 -4.69
CA TRP A 81 -6.14 4.74 -4.54
C TRP A 81 -6.44 5.98 -3.70
N ALA A 82 -5.40 6.47 -3.04
CA ALA A 82 -5.40 7.77 -2.38
C ALA A 82 -5.11 8.87 -3.40
N LYS A 83 -5.48 10.10 -3.06
CA LYS A 83 -5.12 11.27 -3.85
C LYS A 83 -3.62 11.54 -3.67
N PRO A 84 -2.78 11.32 -4.70
CA PRO A 84 -1.34 11.32 -4.50
C PRO A 84 -0.81 12.71 -4.16
N VAL A 85 0.28 12.74 -3.41
CA VAL A 85 1.02 13.98 -3.15
C VAL A 85 1.69 14.47 -4.44
N PRO A 86 1.54 15.77 -4.81
CA PRO A 86 2.12 16.29 -6.03
C PRO A 86 3.64 16.38 -5.92
N VAL A 87 4.33 15.85 -6.94
CA VAL A 87 5.79 15.86 -7.04
C VAL A 87 6.20 16.47 -8.38
N ALA A 88 7.00 17.53 -8.33
CA ALA A 88 7.52 18.25 -9.48
C ALA A 88 8.93 17.74 -9.82
N ALA A 89 9.01 16.68 -10.62
CA ALA A 89 10.26 15.99 -10.96
C ALA A 89 11.37 16.91 -11.51
N TRP A 90 11.00 17.98 -12.23
CA TRP A 90 11.93 18.96 -12.81
C TRP A 90 12.67 19.81 -11.77
N ARG A 91 12.26 19.78 -10.49
CA ARG A 91 12.96 20.47 -9.40
C ARG A 91 14.14 19.66 -8.85
N PHE A 92 14.22 18.36 -9.15
CA PHE A 92 15.32 17.52 -8.72
C PHE A 92 16.55 17.75 -9.61
N ARG A 93 17.75 17.63 -9.02
CA ARG A 93 19.02 17.68 -9.76
C ARG A 93 19.08 16.62 -10.87
N ASP A 94 18.61 15.42 -10.55
CA ASP A 94 18.35 14.34 -11.51
C ASP A 94 16.88 13.92 -11.35
N PRO A 95 16.00 14.28 -12.30
CA PRO A 95 14.57 13.97 -12.22
C PRO A 95 14.26 12.48 -12.05
N ARG A 96 15.05 11.59 -12.68
CA ARG A 96 14.79 10.16 -12.65
C ARG A 96 15.18 9.55 -11.32
N ARG A 97 16.37 9.90 -10.83
CA ARG A 97 16.82 9.45 -9.50
C ARG A 97 15.99 10.06 -8.38
N GLY A 98 15.61 11.34 -8.52
CA GLY A 98 14.74 12.00 -7.55
C GLY A 98 13.38 11.31 -7.44
N MET A 99 12.73 11.05 -8.57
CA MET A 99 11.46 10.30 -8.60
C MET A 99 11.59 8.88 -8.04
N MET A 100 12.70 8.19 -8.30
CA MET A 100 12.97 6.86 -7.74
C MET A 100 13.08 6.89 -6.21
N VAL A 101 13.82 7.85 -5.64
CA VAL A 101 13.96 7.99 -4.18
C VAL A 101 12.61 8.35 -3.56
N VAL A 102 11.87 9.27 -4.16
CA VAL A 102 10.53 9.63 -3.70
C VAL A 102 9.61 8.42 -3.73
N ALA A 103 9.57 7.66 -4.84
CA ALA A 103 8.75 6.45 -4.95
C ALA A 103 9.14 5.39 -3.90
N ALA A 104 10.42 5.22 -3.59
CA ALA A 104 10.87 4.29 -2.55
C ALA A 104 10.47 4.72 -1.12
N ALA A 105 10.26 6.02 -0.88
CA ALA A 105 9.96 6.55 0.46
C ALA A 105 8.63 6.04 1.03
N GLY A 106 7.60 5.88 0.20
CA GLY A 106 6.29 5.36 0.62
C GLY A 106 6.39 3.93 1.15
N PRO A 107 6.85 2.95 0.35
CA PRO A 107 7.06 1.58 0.81
C PRO A 107 8.02 1.49 1.99
N ALA A 108 9.12 2.26 2.00
CA ALA A 108 10.05 2.30 3.12
C ALA A 108 9.37 2.72 4.43
N MET A 109 8.49 3.73 4.38
CA MET A 109 7.67 4.14 5.53
C MET A 109 6.75 3.01 5.97
N ASN A 110 6.12 2.27 5.06
CA ASN A 110 5.29 1.14 5.47
C ASN A 110 6.10 0.04 6.17
N PHE A 111 7.27 -0.34 5.66
CA PHE A 111 8.11 -1.34 6.34
C PHE A 111 8.56 -0.84 7.72
N LEU A 112 8.90 0.45 7.84
CA LEU A 112 9.21 1.06 9.13
C LEU A 112 8.03 0.97 10.10
N LEU A 113 6.82 1.30 9.65
CA LEU A 113 5.61 1.23 10.48
C LEU A 113 5.26 -0.21 10.86
N ALA A 114 5.41 -1.18 9.95
CA ALA A 114 5.23 -2.59 10.26
C ALA A 114 6.19 -3.04 11.37
N TRP A 115 7.47 -2.64 11.29
CA TRP A 115 8.44 -2.94 12.33
C TRP A 115 8.13 -2.26 13.67
N LEU A 116 7.71 -0.99 13.66
CA LEU A 116 7.24 -0.31 14.88
C LEU A 116 6.01 -0.98 15.49
N GLY A 117 5.09 -1.50 14.66
CA GLY A 117 3.96 -2.31 15.09
C GLY A 117 4.41 -3.60 15.77
N ALA A 118 5.37 -4.31 15.20
CA ALA A 118 5.94 -5.50 15.81
C ALA A 118 6.63 -5.21 17.15
N LEU A 119 7.34 -4.08 17.28
CA LEU A 119 7.89 -3.64 18.56
C LEU A 119 6.79 -3.36 19.60
N ALA A 120 5.65 -2.82 19.19
CA ALA A 120 4.54 -2.51 20.08
C ALA A 120 3.91 -3.77 20.72
N LEU A 121 4.07 -4.95 20.11
CA LEU A 121 3.60 -6.22 20.66
C LEU A 121 4.23 -6.54 22.04
N HIS A 122 5.46 -6.06 22.31
CA HIS A 122 6.11 -6.27 23.61
C HIS A 122 5.36 -5.61 24.78
N GLY A 123 4.56 -4.57 24.49
CA GLY A 123 3.78 -3.84 25.47
C GLY A 123 2.45 -4.52 25.84
N LEU A 124 2.04 -5.59 25.16
CA LEU A 124 0.73 -6.22 25.38
C LEU A 124 0.57 -6.76 26.81
N GLY A 125 1.64 -7.28 27.41
CA GLY A 125 1.64 -7.78 28.79
C GLY A 125 1.39 -6.71 29.86
N LEU A 126 1.43 -5.43 29.50
CA LEU A 126 1.13 -4.32 30.40
C LEU A 126 -0.37 -3.96 30.43
N LEU A 127 -1.17 -4.53 29.53
CA LEU A 127 -2.59 -4.22 29.40
C LEU A 127 -3.47 -5.23 30.16
N PRO A 128 -4.64 -4.81 30.67
CA PRO A 128 -5.67 -5.74 31.15
C PRO A 128 -6.08 -6.71 30.03
N ALA A 129 -6.42 -7.96 30.36
CA ALA A 129 -6.68 -9.03 29.37
C ALA A 129 -7.61 -8.62 28.22
N GLY A 130 -8.77 -8.02 28.50
CA GLY A 130 -9.71 -7.58 27.45
C GLY A 130 -9.19 -6.42 26.58
N ALA A 131 -8.26 -5.61 27.09
CA ALA A 131 -7.61 -4.55 26.30
C ALA A 131 -6.42 -5.10 25.49
N ALA A 132 -5.73 -6.12 26.01
CA ALA A 132 -4.64 -6.79 25.31
C ALA A 132 -5.12 -7.45 24.02
N ASP A 133 -6.24 -8.19 24.04
CA ASP A 133 -6.79 -8.88 22.85
C ASP A 133 -7.14 -7.88 21.72
N ILE A 134 -7.74 -6.74 22.09
CA ILE A 134 -8.10 -5.68 21.15
C ILE A 134 -6.83 -5.01 20.59
N ALA A 135 -5.86 -4.73 21.46
CA ALA A 135 -4.59 -4.12 21.06
C ALA A 135 -3.79 -5.05 20.14
N GLU A 136 -3.72 -6.34 20.45
CA GLU A 136 -3.07 -7.35 19.62
C GLU A 136 -3.70 -7.40 18.23
N THR A 137 -5.03 -7.47 18.16
CA THR A 137 -5.76 -7.47 16.89
C THR A 137 -5.49 -6.20 16.08
N LEU A 138 -5.51 -5.03 16.74
CA LEU A 138 -5.23 -3.75 16.10
C LEU A 138 -3.80 -3.68 15.56
N ILE A 139 -2.82 -4.11 16.36
CA ILE A 139 -1.40 -4.14 15.98
C ILE A 139 -1.18 -5.11 14.83
N PHE A 140 -1.79 -6.29 14.88
CA PHE A 140 -1.73 -7.27 13.79
C PHE A 140 -2.24 -6.67 12.47
N TYR A 141 -3.43 -6.03 12.48
CA TYR A 141 -3.93 -5.35 11.29
C TYR A 141 -3.00 -4.22 10.84
N PHE A 142 -2.39 -3.48 11.77
CA PHE A 142 -1.43 -2.44 11.44
C PHE A 142 -0.16 -2.96 10.76
N ILE A 143 0.43 -4.05 11.25
CA ILE A 143 1.57 -4.72 10.63
C ILE A 143 1.16 -5.23 9.24
N LEU A 144 0.06 -5.97 9.16
CA LEU A 144 -0.43 -6.60 7.94
C LEU A 144 -0.73 -5.56 6.85
N THR A 145 -1.50 -4.52 7.18
CA THR A 145 -1.84 -3.44 6.25
C THR A 145 -0.60 -2.75 5.71
N ASN A 146 0.37 -2.41 6.57
CA ASN A 146 1.59 -1.75 6.13
C ASN A 146 2.41 -2.66 5.21
N LEU A 147 2.60 -3.94 5.57
CA LEU A 147 3.33 -4.88 4.73
C LEU A 147 2.64 -5.10 3.38
N VAL A 148 1.33 -5.30 3.37
CA VAL A 148 0.55 -5.45 2.13
C VAL A 148 0.67 -4.19 1.28
N LEU A 149 0.46 -3.00 1.84
CA LEU A 149 0.55 -1.73 1.11
C LEU A 149 1.96 -1.49 0.54
N GLY A 150 3.00 -1.75 1.34
CA GLY A 150 4.40 -1.60 0.92
C GLY A 150 4.80 -2.60 -0.15
N LEU A 151 4.51 -3.88 0.04
CA LEU A 151 4.81 -4.95 -0.93
C LEU A 151 4.04 -4.76 -2.24
N PHE A 152 2.76 -4.40 -2.15
CA PHE A 152 1.94 -4.11 -3.33
C PHE A 152 2.54 -2.93 -4.08
N ASN A 153 2.86 -1.82 -3.41
CA ASN A 153 3.48 -0.65 -4.06
C ASN A 153 4.86 -0.92 -4.63
N LEU A 154 5.61 -1.93 -4.16
CA LEU A 154 6.88 -2.35 -4.76
C LEU A 154 6.74 -3.19 -6.03
N LEU A 155 5.52 -3.61 -6.42
CA LEU A 155 5.32 -4.31 -7.68
C LEU A 155 5.81 -3.44 -8.85
N PRO A 156 6.62 -3.99 -9.78
CA PRO A 156 7.15 -3.26 -10.91
C PRO A 156 6.05 -3.10 -11.97
N ILE A 157 5.00 -2.35 -11.67
CA ILE A 157 3.84 -2.12 -12.54
C ILE A 157 3.40 -0.66 -12.36
N PRO A 158 3.44 0.20 -13.39
CA PRO A 158 2.83 1.52 -13.31
C PRO A 158 1.32 1.40 -13.03
N PRO A 159 0.72 2.25 -12.17
CA PRO A 159 1.25 3.50 -11.63
C PRO A 159 1.91 3.34 -10.25
N MET A 160 2.17 2.11 -9.80
CA MET A 160 2.70 1.81 -8.47
C MET A 160 4.13 2.32 -8.31
N ASP A 161 4.57 2.50 -7.06
CA ASP A 161 5.89 3.05 -6.78
C ASP A 161 7.03 2.22 -7.37
N GLY A 162 6.94 0.89 -7.34
CA GLY A 162 7.87 -0.04 -7.95
C GLY A 162 8.00 0.23 -9.45
N GLY A 163 6.91 0.57 -10.12
CA GLY A 163 6.91 1.01 -11.51
C GLY A 163 7.75 2.28 -11.73
N ARG A 164 7.69 3.25 -10.82
CA ARG A 164 8.49 4.48 -10.86
C ARG A 164 9.94 4.28 -10.45
N ILE A 165 10.20 3.38 -9.49
CA ILE A 165 11.55 2.92 -9.13
C ILE A 165 12.22 2.30 -10.36
N MET A 166 11.51 1.47 -11.12
CA MET A 166 12.01 0.89 -12.38
C MET A 166 12.38 1.96 -13.41
N VAL A 167 11.64 3.08 -13.52
CA VAL A 167 12.02 4.19 -14.40
C VAL A 167 13.37 4.79 -14.01
N GLY A 168 13.71 4.83 -12.72
CA GLY A 168 15.03 5.26 -12.24
C GLY A 168 16.16 4.28 -12.56
N LEU A 169 15.89 2.98 -12.45
CA LEU A 169 16.88 1.90 -12.62
C LEU A 169 17.18 1.56 -14.09
N LEU A 170 16.21 1.67 -14.98
CA LEU A 170 16.34 1.23 -16.38
C LEU A 170 17.26 2.15 -17.22
N PRO A 171 17.84 1.68 -18.33
CA PRO A 171 18.47 2.56 -19.32
C PRO A 171 17.46 3.54 -19.92
N ALA A 172 17.90 4.74 -20.34
CA ALA A 172 17.01 5.84 -20.76
C ALA A 172 15.93 5.43 -21.80
N ARG A 173 16.30 4.61 -22.80
CA ARG A 173 15.36 4.11 -23.81
C ARG A 173 14.29 3.18 -23.23
N ALA A 174 14.67 2.30 -22.31
CA ALA A 174 13.76 1.38 -21.64
C ALA A 174 12.86 2.13 -20.64
N ALA A 175 13.44 3.06 -19.86
CA ALA A 175 12.70 3.93 -18.95
C ALA A 175 11.62 4.75 -19.68
N ALA A 176 11.93 5.31 -20.85
CA ALA A 176 10.96 6.05 -21.65
C ALA A 176 9.82 5.17 -22.16
N ARG A 177 10.10 3.91 -22.55
CA ARG A 177 9.04 2.96 -22.94
C ARG A 177 8.19 2.55 -21.74
N TRP A 178 8.82 2.33 -20.59
CA TRP A 178 8.15 1.94 -19.36
C TRP A 178 7.21 3.04 -18.84
N ALA A 179 7.67 4.29 -18.83
CA ALA A 179 6.87 5.44 -18.40
C ALA A 179 5.63 5.67 -19.29
N ARG A 180 5.65 5.23 -20.57
CA ARG A 180 4.47 5.31 -21.46
C ARG A 180 3.31 4.41 -21.02
N LEU A 181 3.56 3.46 -20.12
CA LEU A 181 2.51 2.59 -19.56
C LEU A 181 1.73 3.27 -18.42
N GLU A 182 2.27 4.34 -17.82
CA GLU A 182 1.67 5.01 -16.65
C GLU A 182 0.21 5.48 -16.88
N PRO A 183 -0.17 6.07 -18.03
CA PRO A 183 -1.57 6.43 -18.30
C PRO A 183 -2.52 5.23 -18.35
N ALA A 184 -2.04 4.08 -18.81
CA ALA A 184 -2.80 2.83 -18.84
C ALA A 184 -2.68 2.03 -17.53
N GLY A 185 -1.88 2.50 -16.57
CA GLY A 185 -1.47 1.73 -15.40
C GLY A 185 -2.64 1.25 -14.55
N ILE A 186 -3.61 2.13 -14.27
CA ILE A 186 -4.80 1.75 -13.48
C ILE A 186 -5.58 0.62 -14.18
N ALA A 187 -5.72 0.68 -15.50
CA ALA A 187 -6.36 -0.37 -16.28
C ALA A 187 -5.54 -1.66 -16.29
N ILE A 188 -4.21 -1.57 -16.39
CA ILE A 188 -3.30 -2.73 -16.30
C ILE A 188 -3.45 -3.43 -14.95
N VAL A 189 -3.50 -2.67 -13.85
CA VAL A 189 -3.71 -3.24 -12.51
C VAL A 189 -5.09 -3.85 -12.40
N LEU A 190 -6.17 -3.11 -12.71
CA LEU A 190 -7.53 -3.64 -12.62
C LEU A 190 -7.75 -4.89 -13.47
N LEU A 191 -7.35 -4.85 -14.74
CA LEU A 191 -7.58 -5.94 -15.67
C LEU A 191 -6.60 -7.09 -15.46
N GLY A 192 -5.32 -6.82 -15.31
CA GLY A 192 -4.26 -7.84 -15.23
C GLY A 192 -4.12 -8.48 -13.86
N VAL A 193 -4.32 -7.71 -12.78
CA VAL A 193 -4.10 -8.19 -11.39
C VAL A 193 -5.39 -8.72 -10.75
N PHE A 194 -6.55 -8.17 -11.11
CA PHE A 194 -7.81 -8.55 -10.46
C PHE A 194 -8.77 -9.30 -11.40
N VAL A 195 -9.14 -8.71 -12.54
CA VAL A 195 -10.18 -9.27 -13.42
C VAL A 195 -9.69 -10.55 -14.12
N LEU A 196 -8.52 -10.52 -14.75
CA LEU A 196 -7.99 -11.66 -15.51
C LEU A 196 -7.80 -12.91 -14.65
N PRO A 197 -7.17 -12.86 -13.45
CA PRO A 197 -7.06 -14.03 -12.58
C PRO A 197 -8.43 -14.61 -12.18
N GLN A 198 -9.41 -13.73 -11.92
CA GLN A 198 -10.74 -14.17 -11.53
C GLN A 198 -11.49 -14.85 -12.69
N LEU A 199 -11.38 -14.31 -13.91
CA LEU A 199 -11.97 -14.91 -15.11
C LEU A 199 -11.32 -16.26 -15.43
N LEU A 200 -9.99 -16.35 -15.40
CA LEU A 200 -9.27 -17.60 -15.64
C LEU A 200 -9.63 -18.67 -14.61
N ARG A 201 -9.82 -18.28 -13.34
CA ARG A 201 -10.28 -19.19 -12.29
C ARG A 201 -11.65 -19.79 -12.58
N GLN A 202 -12.58 -19.02 -13.15
CA GLN A 202 -13.89 -19.54 -13.56
C GLN A 202 -13.77 -20.56 -14.72
N LEU A 203 -12.73 -20.45 -15.53
CA LEU A 203 -12.40 -21.40 -16.59
C LEU A 203 -11.57 -22.60 -16.09
N GLY A 204 -11.36 -22.74 -14.78
CA GLY A 204 -10.54 -23.80 -14.19
C GLY A 204 -9.02 -23.58 -14.29
N VAL A 205 -8.59 -22.40 -14.76
CA VAL A 205 -7.17 -22.04 -14.90
C VAL A 205 -6.73 -21.23 -13.67
N ALA A 206 -5.85 -21.81 -12.85
CA ALA A 206 -5.26 -21.13 -11.71
C ALA A 206 -4.08 -20.23 -12.15
N PHE A 207 -4.38 -19.00 -12.56
CA PHE A 207 -3.37 -18.01 -12.91
C PHE A 207 -3.56 -16.72 -12.10
N ASP A 208 -2.77 -16.57 -11.05
CA ASP A 208 -2.74 -15.37 -10.22
C ASP A 208 -1.29 -15.07 -9.81
N PRO A 209 -0.48 -14.46 -10.70
CA PRO A 209 0.94 -14.26 -10.44
C PRO A 209 1.18 -13.29 -9.28
N VAL A 210 0.33 -12.28 -9.11
CA VAL A 210 0.46 -11.30 -8.02
C VAL A 210 0.06 -11.93 -6.70
N GLY A 211 -1.12 -12.57 -6.62
CA GLY A 211 -1.55 -13.27 -5.41
C GLY A 211 -0.59 -14.39 -5.02
N ALA A 212 -0.06 -15.15 -5.99
CA ALA A 212 0.94 -16.18 -5.71
C ALA A 212 2.29 -15.58 -5.25
N THR A 213 2.67 -14.40 -5.73
CA THR A 213 3.89 -13.72 -5.27
C THR A 213 3.69 -13.17 -3.87
N LEU A 214 2.60 -12.44 -3.62
CA LEU A 214 2.27 -11.91 -2.30
C LEU A 214 2.09 -13.03 -1.28
N GLY A 215 1.41 -14.12 -1.62
CA GLY A 215 1.24 -15.27 -0.74
C GLY A 215 2.55 -15.97 -0.35
N ARG A 216 3.62 -15.81 -1.14
CA ARG A 216 4.96 -16.31 -0.82
C ARG A 216 5.80 -15.30 -0.05
N VAL A 217 5.64 -14.00 -0.35
CA VAL A 217 6.50 -12.94 0.18
C VAL A 217 5.96 -12.39 1.50
N LEU A 218 4.65 -12.23 1.62
CA LEU A 218 4.01 -11.62 2.79
C LEU A 218 4.28 -12.39 4.09
N PRO A 219 4.13 -13.73 4.17
CA PRO A 219 4.44 -14.46 5.40
C PRO A 219 5.90 -14.24 5.83
N ARG A 220 6.83 -14.36 4.88
CA ARG A 220 8.26 -14.12 5.14
C ARG A 220 8.55 -12.68 5.58
N ALA A 221 7.82 -11.71 5.05
CA ALA A 221 7.95 -10.31 5.45
C ALA A 221 7.43 -10.09 6.88
N ILE A 222 6.34 -10.76 7.26
CA ILE A 222 5.83 -10.77 8.64
C ILE A 222 6.89 -11.39 9.56
N ASP A 223 7.38 -12.58 9.24
CA ASP A 223 8.39 -13.29 10.03
C ASP A 223 9.65 -12.45 10.20
N LEU A 224 10.15 -11.84 9.11
CA LEU A 224 11.31 -10.96 9.16
C LEU A 224 11.07 -9.77 10.07
N VAL A 225 9.92 -9.10 9.96
CA VAL A 225 9.57 -7.95 10.79
C VAL A 225 9.47 -8.33 12.27
N LEU A 226 8.86 -9.48 12.58
CA LEU A 226 8.77 -10.03 13.93
C LEU A 226 10.16 -10.39 14.49
N GLN A 227 11.01 -11.05 13.70
CA GLN A 227 12.39 -11.39 14.07
C GLN A 227 13.23 -10.15 14.32
N LEU A 228 13.12 -9.12 13.48
CA LEU A 228 13.78 -7.83 13.67
C LEU A 228 13.25 -7.07 14.91
N ALA A 229 12.06 -7.41 15.39
CA ALA A 229 11.52 -6.93 16.66
C ALA A 229 11.86 -7.84 17.85
N GLY A 230 12.62 -8.93 17.66
CA GLY A 230 13.06 -9.84 18.72
C GLY A 230 12.17 -11.05 18.97
N TYR A 231 11.20 -11.34 18.09
CA TYR A 231 10.38 -12.56 18.14
C TYR A 231 11.05 -13.67 17.33
N HIS A 232 11.65 -14.65 18.03
CA HIS A 232 12.43 -15.72 17.40
C HIS A 232 11.73 -17.09 17.36
N GLU A 233 10.53 -17.21 17.95
CA GLU A 233 9.82 -18.49 18.08
C GLU A 233 8.47 -18.50 17.39
N HIS A 234 8.44 -18.44 16.06
CA HIS A 234 7.30 -18.92 15.26
C HIS A 234 7.83 -19.57 13.99
N VAL A 235 7.88 -20.92 13.98
CA VAL A 235 8.03 -21.79 12.80
C VAL A 235 6.85 -22.75 12.80
#